data_AF-A0A2E5IHV1-F1
#
_entry.id   AF-A0A2E5IHV1-F1
#
_cell.length_a   1.000
_cell.length_b   1.000
_cell.length_c   1.000
_cell.angle_alpha   90.00
_cell.angle_beta   90.00
_cell.angle_gamma   90.00
#
_symmetry.space_group_name_H-M   'P 1'
#
loop_
_entity.id
_entity.type
_entity.pdbx_description
1 polymer ?
#
loop_
_entity_poly.entity_id
_entity_poly.type
_entity_poly.pdbx_seq_one_letter_code
_entity_poly.pdbx_strand_id
1 'polypeptide(L)'
;MFVFDTMESWFDRLIDDYENTLGKFSHNTVLSIAFLPMAMGGLMVMGGDLASKICGGFCCVWGVYVIALMLGSEQRIYVKDKEAENKLKTEIQQMEYLERMG
;
A
#
# COMPACT_ATOMS: atom_id res chain seq x y z
N MET A 1 12.45 17.79 -9.83
CA MET A 1 11.04 17.61 -10.25
C MET A 1 10.89 16.31 -11.02
N PHE A 2 11.48 16.16 -12.22
CA PHE A 2 11.37 14.95 -13.07
C PHE A 2 11.61 13.57 -12.41
N VAL A 3 12.56 13.45 -11.49
CA VAL A 3 12.86 12.15 -10.82
C VAL A 3 11.75 11.74 -9.87
N PHE A 4 11.14 12.71 -9.17
CA PHE A 4 10.04 12.44 -8.24
C PHE A 4 8.77 12.05 -8.98
N ASP A 5 8.42 12.76 -10.07
CA ASP A 5 7.25 12.43 -10.89
C ASP A 5 7.34 11.01 -11.49
N THR A 6 8.55 10.60 -11.90
CA THR A 6 8.79 9.25 -12.45
C THR A 6 8.72 8.18 -11.37
N MET A 7 9.20 8.47 -10.16
CA MET A 7 9.12 7.55 -9.03
C MET A 7 7.68 7.37 -8.55
N GLU A 8 6.90 8.45 -8.51
CA GLU A 8 5.48 8.42 -8.12
C GLU A 8 4.66 7.59 -9.13
N SER A 9 4.87 7.81 -10.43
CA SER A 9 4.27 6.99 -11.49
C SER A 9 4.61 5.51 -11.37
N TRP A 10 5.85 5.17 -11.02
CA TRP A 10 6.27 3.79 -10.84
C TRP A 10 5.64 3.17 -9.59
N PHE A 11 5.60 3.94 -8.50
CA PHE A 11 5.01 3.52 -7.25
C PHE A 11 3.50 3.27 -7.39
N ASP A 12 2.78 4.13 -8.10
CA ASP A 12 1.37 3.93 -8.42
C ASP A 12 1.13 2.64 -9.21
N ARG A 13 1.97 2.33 -10.20
CA ARG A 13 1.87 1.06 -10.95
C ARG A 13 2.09 -0.16 -10.06
N LEU A 14 3.00 -0.05 -9.09
CA LEU A 14 3.30 -1.12 -8.16
C LEU A 14 2.18 -1.31 -7.13
N ILE A 15 1.54 -0.23 -6.70
CA ILE A 15 0.32 -0.28 -5.89
C ILE A 15 -0.82 -0.92 -6.67
N ASP A 16 -1.03 -0.54 -7.93
CA ASP A 16 -2.08 -1.13 -8.78
C ASP A 16 -1.82 -2.62 -9.04
N ASP A 17 -0.57 -3.03 -9.25
CA ASP A 17 -0.20 -4.44 -9.41
C ASP A 17 -0.38 -5.21 -8.10
N TYR A 18 0.00 -4.62 -6.97
CA TYR A 18 -0.26 -5.14 -5.63
C TYR A 18 -1.76 -5.30 -5.36
N GLU A 19 -2.60 -4.31 -5.68
CA GLU A 19 -4.06 -4.41 -5.52
C GLU A 19 -4.64 -5.56 -6.38
N ASN A 20 -4.14 -5.74 -7.61
CA ASN A 20 -4.61 -6.77 -8.53
C ASN A 20 -4.17 -8.19 -8.18
N THR A 21 -2.97 -8.36 -7.60
CA THR A 21 -2.41 -9.66 -7.22
C THR A 21 -2.65 -9.99 -5.75
N LEU A 22 -2.27 -9.11 -4.85
CA LEU A 22 -2.27 -9.31 -3.39
C LEU A 22 -3.44 -8.64 -2.67
N GLY A 23 -4.02 -7.57 -3.23
CA GLY A 23 -5.16 -6.85 -2.65
C GLY A 23 -6.46 -7.67 -2.61
N LYS A 24 -6.53 -8.78 -3.36
CA LYS A 24 -7.63 -9.76 -3.28
C LYS A 24 -7.54 -10.68 -2.07
N PHE A 25 -6.37 -10.75 -1.43
CA PHE A 25 -6.16 -11.55 -0.24
C PHE A 25 -6.52 -10.75 1.00
N SER A 26 -6.94 -11.45 2.07
CA SER A 26 -7.22 -10.79 3.33
C SER A 26 -5.98 -10.05 3.83
N HIS A 27 -6.18 -8.90 4.48
CA HIS A 27 -5.11 -8.08 5.07
C HIS A 27 -4.14 -8.93 5.92
N ASN A 28 -4.68 -9.91 6.63
CA ASN A 28 -3.93 -10.84 7.48
C ASN A 28 -3.05 -11.81 6.67
N THR A 29 -3.50 -12.22 5.49
CA THR A 29 -2.74 -13.07 4.57
C THR A 29 -1.57 -12.30 3.95
N VAL A 30 -1.77 -11.03 3.59
CA VAL A 30 -0.69 -10.21 3.02
C VAL A 30 0.39 -9.89 4.05
N LEU A 31 0.00 -9.58 5.29
CA LEU A 31 0.93 -9.46 6.41
C LEU A 31 1.75 -10.74 6.61
N SER A 32 1.11 -11.91 6.54
CA SER A 32 1.81 -13.19 6.67
C SER A 32 2.84 -13.40 5.55
N ILE A 33 2.50 -13.02 4.30
CA ILE A 33 3.40 -13.10 3.14
C ILE A 33 4.58 -12.13 3.26
N ALA A 34 4.43 -11.00 3.97
CA ALA A 34 5.54 -10.08 4.24
C ALA A 34 6.41 -10.54 5.42
N PHE A 35 5.80 -10.98 6.51
CA PHE A 35 6.50 -11.31 7.75
C PHE A 35 7.28 -12.64 7.68
N LEU A 36 6.74 -13.67 7.03
CA LEU A 36 7.42 -14.97 6.88
C LEU A 36 8.81 -14.86 6.22
N PRO A 37 8.93 -14.29 5.00
CA PRO A 37 10.23 -14.12 4.37
C PRO A 37 11.11 -13.11 5.10
N MET A 38 10.55 -12.08 5.74
CA MET A 38 11.34 -11.15 6.55
C MET A 38 11.97 -11.83 7.77
N ALA A 39 11.20 -12.66 8.50
CA ALA A 39 11.70 -13.41 9.65
C ALA A 39 12.75 -14.46 9.23
N MET A 40 12.47 -15.22 8.16
CA MET A 40 13.42 -16.19 7.61
C MET A 40 14.69 -15.50 7.10
N GLY A 41 14.56 -14.37 6.41
CA GLY A 41 15.67 -13.56 5.93
C GLY A 41 16.53 -13.03 7.07
N GLY A 42 15.91 -12.53 8.15
CA GLY A 42 16.62 -12.07 9.35
C GLY A 42 17.46 -13.18 10.00
N LEU A 43 16.90 -14.38 10.10
CA LEU A 43 17.62 -15.56 10.62
C LEU A 43 18.81 -15.94 9.71
N MET A 44 18.62 -15.90 8.38
CA MET A 44 19.69 -16.16 7.41
C MET A 44 20.81 -15.11 7.47
N VAL A 45 20.49 -13.84 7.73
CA VAL A 45 21.50 -12.77 7.88
C VAL A 45 22.31 -12.96 9.16
N MET A 46 21.68 -13.37 10.26
CA MET A 46 22.37 -13.55 11.54
C MET A 46 23.26 -14.80 11.58
N GLY A 47 22.79 -15.92 11.02
CA GLY A 47 23.44 -17.23 11.20
C GLY A 47 23.95 -17.92 9.92
N GLY A 48 23.68 -17.39 8.74
CA GLY A 48 23.99 -18.05 7.47
C GLY A 48 25.38 -17.76 6.91
N ASP A 49 25.80 -18.59 5.94
CA ASP A 49 26.99 -18.34 5.11
C ASP A 49 26.84 -17.09 4.24
N LEU A 50 27.93 -16.62 3.61
CA LEU A 50 27.95 -15.39 2.80
C LEU A 50 26.80 -15.33 1.77
N ALA A 51 26.53 -16.44 1.08
CA ALA A 51 25.42 -16.53 0.12
C ALA A 51 24.04 -16.43 0.80
N SER A 52 23.87 -17.06 1.96
CA SER A 52 22.64 -17.02 2.75
C SER A 52 22.39 -15.62 3.34
N LYS A 53 23.44 -14.88 3.72
CA LYS A 53 23.31 -13.49 4.17
C LYS A 53 22.82 -12.57 3.07
N ILE A 54 23.32 -12.74 1.84
CA ILE A 54 22.87 -11.96 0.68
C ILE A 54 21.39 -12.28 0.38
N CYS A 55 21.04 -13.57 0.30
CA CYS A 55 19.66 -14.01 0.08
C CYS A 55 18.72 -13.53 1.20
N GLY A 56 19.16 -13.63 2.45
CA GLY A 56 18.41 -13.16 3.61
C GLY A 56 18.19 -11.64 3.59
N GLY A 57 19.19 -10.87 3.15
CA GLY A 57 19.06 -9.43 2.94
C GLY A 57 18.00 -9.09 1.90
N PHE A 58 17.97 -9.79 0.77
CA PHE A 58 16.92 -9.62 -0.25
C PHE A 58 15.53 -9.96 0.30
N CYS A 59 15.41 -11.04 1.08
CA CYS A 59 14.15 -11.41 1.73
C CYS A 59 13.65 -10.32 2.72
N CYS A 60 14.54 -9.69 3.48
CA CYS A 60 14.19 -8.59 4.37
C CYS A 60 13.72 -7.35 3.58
N VAL A 61 14.44 -6.96 2.52
CA VAL A 61 14.07 -5.83 1.66
C VAL A 61 12.72 -6.09 0.99
N TRP A 62 12.49 -7.30 0.50
CA TRP A 62 11.20 -7.69 -0.07
C TRP A 62 10.06 -7.58 0.95
N GLY A 63 10.25 -8.07 2.18
CA GLY A 63 9.24 -7.96 3.24
C GLY A 63 8.86 -6.50 3.54
N VAL A 64 9.86 -5.61 3.65
CA VAL A 64 9.61 -4.16 3.88
C VAL A 64 8.89 -3.54 2.68
N TYR A 65 9.29 -3.93 1.47
CA TYR A 65 8.68 -3.46 0.23
C TYR A 65 7.19 -3.81 0.15
N VAL A 66 6.81 -5.05 0.48
CA VAL A 66 5.39 -5.47 0.52
C VAL A 66 4.59 -4.69 1.57
N ILE A 67 5.17 -4.42 2.74
CA ILE A 67 4.52 -3.60 3.79
C ILE A 67 4.34 -2.15 3.33
N ALA A 68 5.30 -1.59 2.61
CA ALA A 68 5.19 -0.23 2.08
C ALA A 68 4.05 -0.11 1.04
N LEU A 69 3.91 -1.12 0.16
CA LEU A 69 2.79 -1.17 -0.79
C LEU A 69 1.43 -1.35 -0.11
N MET A 70 1.40 -2.16 0.96
CA MET A 70 0.21 -2.36 1.77
C MET A 70 -0.27 -1.03 2.39
N LEU A 71 0.62 -0.30 3.07
CA LEU A 71 0.31 1.00 3.66
C LEU A 71 -0.11 2.02 2.59
N GLY A 72 0.53 2.00 1.42
CA GLY A 72 0.17 2.86 0.29
C GLY A 72 -1.24 2.59 -0.23
N SER A 73 -1.63 1.31 -0.35
CA SER A 73 -2.99 0.93 -0.77
C SER A 73 -4.04 1.36 0.25
N GLU A 74 -3.77 1.22 1.55
CA GLU A 74 -4.66 1.68 2.60
C GLU A 74 -4.85 3.19 2.53
N GLN A 75 -3.76 3.96 2.41
CA GLN A 75 -3.83 5.42 2.30
C GLN A 75 -4.69 5.87 1.12
N ARG A 76 -4.61 5.17 -0.02
CA ARG A 76 -5.42 5.48 -1.21
C ARG A 76 -6.92 5.24 -0.96
N ILE A 77 -7.26 4.17 -0.24
CA ILE A 77 -8.65 3.89 0.18
C ILE A 77 -9.14 4.97 1.15
N TYR A 78 -8.33 5.34 2.16
CA TYR A 78 -8.68 6.40 3.11
C TYR A 78 -8.90 7.77 2.45
N VAL A 79 -8.11 8.12 1.43
CA VAL A 79 -8.29 9.36 0.67
C VAL A 79 -9.56 9.30 -0.18
N LYS A 80 -9.82 8.17 -0.85
CA LYS A 80 -11.06 7.97 -1.63
C LYS A 80 -12.31 8.05 -0.77
N ASP A 81 -12.29 7.47 0.43
CA ASP A 81 -13.41 7.54 1.37
C ASP A 81 -13.67 8.97 1.84
N LYS A 82 -12.61 9.74 2.11
CA LYS A 82 -12.76 11.17 2.45
C LYS A 82 -13.25 12.03 1.29
N GLU A 83 -12.84 11.73 0.06
CA GLU A 83 -13.36 12.41 -1.12
C GLU A 83 -14.83 12.09 -1.38
N ALA A 84 -15.25 10.83 -1.17
CA ALA A 84 -16.64 10.42 -1.26
C ALA A 84 -17.51 11.13 -0.21
N GLU A 85 -17.03 11.23 1.03
CA GLU A 85 -17.74 11.92 2.11
C GLU A 85 -17.88 13.43 1.83
N ASN A 86 -16.84 14.07 1.28
CA ASN A 86 -16.89 15.49 0.92
C ASN A 86 -17.82 15.78 -0.27
N LYS A 87 -17.89 14.90 -1.27
CA LYS A 87 -18.85 15.03 -2.39
C LYS A 87 -20.29 14.94 -1.90
N LEU A 88 -20.59 13.97 -1.03
CA LEU A 88 -21.91 13.83 -0.40
C LEU A 88 -22.32 15.07 0.40
N LYS A 89 -21.41 15.63 1.22
CA LYS A 89 -21.69 16.87 1.96
C LYS A 89 -21.98 18.06 1.05
N THR A 90 -21.31 18.13 -0.10
CA THR A 90 -21.52 19.20 -1.08
C THR A 90 -22.88 19.06 -1.77
N GLU A 91 -23.30 17.83 -2.10
CA GLU A 91 -24.62 17.55 -2.68
C GLU A 91 -25.77 17.81 -1.69
N ILE A 92 -25.60 17.41 -0.42
CA ILE A 92 -26.58 17.68 0.64
C ILE A 92 -26.75 19.20 0.85
N GLN A 93 -25.65 19.96 0.85
CA GLN A 93 -25.73 21.41 0.94
C GLN A 93 -26.47 22.00 -0.26
N GLN A 94 -26.20 21.55 -1.49
CA GLN A 94 -26.92 22.03 -2.68
C GLN A 94 -28.42 21.70 -2.65
N MET A 95 -28.80 20.53 -2.13
CA MET A 95 -30.19 20.16 -1.88
C MET A 95 -30.85 21.06 -0.83
N GLU A 96 -30.17 21.37 0.29
CA GLU A 96 -30.66 22.31 1.31
C GLU A 96 -30.82 23.75 0.77
N TYR A 97 -29.94 24.20 -0.13
CA TYR A 97 -30.09 25.51 -0.77
C TYR A 97 -31.26 25.55 -1.77
N LEU A 98 -31.55 24.44 -2.45
CA LEU A 98 -32.72 24.32 -3.31
C LEU A 98 -34.03 24.29 -2.50
N GLU A 99 -34.07 23.60 -1.36
CA GLU A 99 -35.23 23.62 -0.45
C GLU A 99 -35.48 24.98 0.21
N ARG A 100 -34.46 25.83 0.37
CA ARG A 100 -34.65 27.21 0.87
C ARG A 100 -35.11 28.21 -0.19
N MET A 101 -35.04 27.87 -1.48
CA MET A 101 -35.47 28.74 -2.58
C MET A 101 -36.79 28.30 -3.25
N GLY A 102 -37.36 27.15 -2.86
CA GLY A 102 -38.72 26.73 -3.20
C GLY A 102 -39.72 27.09 -2.10
#